data_AF-A0A968JCM7-F1
#
_entry.id   AF-A0A968JCM7-F1
#
_cell.length_a   1.000
_cell.length_b   1.000
_cell.length_c   1.000
_cell.angle_alpha   90.00
_cell.angle_beta   90.00
_cell.angle_gamma   90.00
#
_symmetry.space_group_name_H-M   'P 1'
#
loop_
_entity.id
_entity.type
_entity.pdbx_description
1 polymer ?
#
loop_
_entity_poly.entity_id
_entity_poly.type
_entity_poly.pdbx_seq_one_letter_code
_entity_poly.pdbx_strand_id
1 'polypeptide(L)'
;MPSSKKLELNSLIYINVLEHIEDDQTEIKEAYNLLAKNGTLVTFSPAGMWLYSPRDKRTGHYRRYSLEEKVDKLKKVGFDIVEARYFDIFGSLLWWGKFKLLKSDKISQGQSGFYDKELFL
;
A
#
# COMPACT_ATOMS: atom_id res chain seq x y z
N MET A 1 -10.71 30.20 18.57
CA MET A 1 -9.68 29.34 17.97
C MET A 1 -9.44 29.84 16.55
N PRO A 2 -8.19 30.11 16.13
CA PRO A 2 -7.96 30.56 14.77
C PRO A 2 -8.46 29.48 13.80
N SER A 3 -9.32 29.87 12.87
CA SER A 3 -9.77 29.02 11.77
C SER A 3 -8.56 28.62 10.94
N SER A 4 -8.04 27.41 11.17
CA SER A 4 -7.00 26.85 10.33
C SER A 4 -7.53 26.84 8.90
N LYS A 5 -6.82 27.54 8.01
CA LYS A 5 -7.12 27.60 6.59
C LYS A 5 -7.18 26.15 6.09
N LYS A 6 -8.35 25.68 5.66
CA LYS A 6 -8.51 24.34 5.10
C LYS A 6 -7.55 24.23 3.92
N LEU A 7 -6.54 23.36 4.04
CA LEU A 7 -5.65 23.05 2.92
C LEU A 7 -6.52 22.31 1.91
N GLU A 8 -6.86 22.95 0.79
CA GLU A 8 -7.62 22.31 -0.29
C GLU A 8 -6.66 21.58 -1.22
N LEU A 9 -6.28 20.36 -0.83
CA LEU A 9 -5.36 19.54 -1.62
C LEU A 9 -6.09 18.95 -2.82
N ASN A 10 -5.59 19.18 -4.03
CA ASN A 10 -6.14 18.54 -5.24
C ASN A 10 -5.74 17.06 -5.33
N SER A 11 -4.63 16.68 -4.71
CA SER A 11 -4.15 15.30 -4.73
C SER A 11 -3.43 14.94 -3.43
N LEU A 12 -3.59 13.70 -2.99
CA LEU A 12 -2.88 13.09 -1.88
C LEU A 12 -2.35 11.72 -2.32
N ILE A 13 -1.13 11.39 -1.92
CA ILE A 13 -0.47 10.16 -2.34
C ILE A 13 0.09 9.44 -1.11
N TYR A 14 -0.29 8.17 -0.93
CA TYR A 14 0.34 7.25 0.02
C TYR A 14 1.06 6.13 -0.74
N ILE A 15 2.37 6.02 -0.53
CA ILE A 15 3.18 4.93 -1.08
C ILE A 15 3.84 4.21 0.09
N ASN A 16 3.41 2.98 0.33
CA ASN A 16 3.84 2.16 1.45
C ASN A 16 3.69 2.86 2.82
N VAL A 17 2.52 3.46 3.05
CA VAL A 17 2.20 4.21 4.28
C VAL A 17 1.07 3.54 5.05
N LEU A 18 -0.08 3.32 4.42
CA LEU A 18 -1.31 2.89 5.10
C LEU A 18 -1.19 1.54 5.81
N GLU A 19 -0.25 0.67 5.40
CA GLU A 19 0.01 -0.60 6.06
C GLU A 19 0.71 -0.46 7.41
N HIS A 20 1.32 0.69 7.68
CA HIS A 20 2.01 1.01 8.93
C HIS A 20 1.13 1.76 9.93
N ILE A 21 -0.13 2.01 9.59
CA ILE A 21 -1.07 2.74 10.45
C ILE A 21 -2.06 1.73 11.04
N GLU A 22 -2.08 1.60 12.36
CA GLU A 22 -2.94 0.63 13.04
C GLU A 22 -4.43 0.92 12.79
N ASP A 23 -4.85 2.18 12.93
CA ASP A 23 -6.19 2.65 12.56
C ASP A 23 -6.15 3.38 11.20
N ASP A 24 -5.96 2.59 10.15
CA ASP A 24 -5.98 3.09 8.76
C ASP A 24 -7.32 3.69 8.35
N GLN A 25 -8.42 3.25 8.95
CA GLN A 25 -9.76 3.73 8.61
C GLN A 25 -9.91 5.20 8.99
N THR A 26 -9.42 5.59 10.17
CA THR A 26 -9.39 6.99 10.60
C THR A 26 -8.45 7.82 9.73
N GLU A 27 -7.27 7.31 9.38
CA GLU A 27 -6.35 8.01 8.48
C GLU A 27 -6.98 8.27 7.09
N ILE A 28 -7.63 7.26 6.51
CA ILE A 28 -8.33 7.40 5.22
C ILE A 28 -9.41 8.49 5.31
N LYS A 29 -10.09 8.61 6.45
CA LYS A 29 -11.09 9.65 6.69
C LYS A 29 -10.47 11.05 6.77
N GLU A 30 -9.33 11.19 7.44
CA GLU A 30 -8.61 12.46 7.48
C GLU A 30 -8.10 12.86 6.09
N ALA A 31 -7.54 11.90 5.34
CA ALA A 31 -7.15 12.11 3.95
C ALA A 31 -8.32 12.63 3.08
N TYR A 32 -9.51 12.04 3.22
CA TYR A 32 -10.71 12.51 2.53
C TYR A 32 -11.10 13.95 2.91
N ASN A 33 -11.00 14.31 4.19
CA ASN A 33 -11.35 15.65 4.67
C ASN A 33 -10.37 16.74 4.22
N LEU A 34 -9.10 16.36 4.02
CA LEU A 34 -8.03 17.24 3.52
C LEU A 34 -8.11 17.48 2.01
N LEU A 35 -8.75 16.59 1.26
CA LEU A 35 -8.90 16.76 -0.17
C LEU A 35 -9.94 17.85 -0.49
N ALA A 36 -9.63 18.64 -1.52
CA ALA A 36 -10.57 19.54 -2.16
C ALA A 36 -11.74 18.72 -2.76
N LYS A 37 -12.85 19.41 -3.09
CA LYS A 37 -13.91 18.77 -3.87
C LYS A 37 -13.31 18.28 -5.19
N ASN A 38 -13.57 17.02 -5.55
CA ASN A 38 -12.98 16.33 -6.70
C ASN A 38 -11.45 16.12 -6.61
N GLY A 39 -10.86 16.25 -5.43
CA GLY A 39 -9.47 15.87 -5.19
C GLY A 39 -9.30 14.35 -5.29
N THR A 40 -8.09 13.90 -5.64
CA THR A 40 -7.78 12.48 -5.88
C THR A 40 -6.84 11.93 -4.81
N LEU A 41 -7.17 10.75 -4.29
CA LEU A 41 -6.26 9.95 -3.47
C LEU A 41 -5.65 8.83 -4.31
N VAL A 42 -4.34 8.74 -4.34
CA VAL A 42 -3.61 7.60 -4.90
C VAL A 42 -2.94 6.83 -3.76
N THR A 43 -3.19 5.52 -3.67
CA THR A 43 -2.54 4.68 -2.65
C THR A 43 -1.91 3.44 -3.26
N PHE A 44 -0.68 3.15 -2.84
CA PHE A 44 0.06 1.96 -3.18
C PHE A 44 0.58 1.34 -1.88
N SER A 45 0.33 0.04 -1.68
CA SER A 45 0.85 -0.69 -0.53
C SER A 45 0.87 -2.19 -0.80
N PRO A 46 1.67 -2.96 -0.04
CA PRO A 46 1.82 -4.39 -0.22
C PRO A 46 0.48 -5.13 -0.14
N ALA A 47 0.31 -6.08 -1.06
CA ALA A 47 -0.89 -6.88 -1.18
C ALA A 47 -0.70 -8.31 -0.67
N GLY A 48 -1.83 -8.96 -0.34
CA GLY A 48 -1.89 -10.39 -0.07
C GLY A 48 -1.40 -10.76 1.33
N MET A 49 -2.32 -10.81 2.29
CA MET A 49 -2.02 -11.20 3.68
C MET A 49 -1.38 -12.60 3.81
N TRP A 50 -1.63 -13.49 2.84
CA TRP A 50 -1.00 -14.81 2.75
C TRP A 50 0.53 -14.77 2.53
N LEU A 51 1.08 -13.61 2.15
CA LEU A 51 2.53 -13.33 2.05
C LEU A 51 3.10 -12.64 3.28
N TYR A 52 2.27 -12.28 4.26
CA TYR A 52 2.74 -11.61 5.46
C TYR A 52 3.70 -12.50 6.24
N SER A 53 4.81 -11.92 6.68
CA SER A 53 5.94 -12.63 7.26
C SER A 53 6.49 -11.90 8.50
N PRO A 54 7.40 -12.52 9.28
CA PRO A 54 8.12 -11.83 10.34
C PRO A 54 8.90 -10.59 9.85
N ARG A 55 9.26 -10.53 8.56
CA ARG A 55 9.90 -9.34 7.98
C ARG A 55 8.95 -8.15 7.95
N ASP A 56 7.70 -8.36 7.52
CA ASP A 56 6.66 -7.32 7.51
C ASP A 56 6.42 -6.78 8.92
N LYS A 57 6.35 -7.67 9.92
CA LYS A 57 6.22 -7.25 11.32
C LYS A 57 7.40 -6.39 11.78
N ARG A 58 8.64 -6.77 11.41
CA ARG A 58 9.85 -5.99 11.76
C ARG A 58 9.91 -4.63 11.07
N THR A 59 9.34 -4.49 9.88
CA THR A 59 9.21 -3.20 9.19
C THR A 59 8.03 -2.38 9.71
N GLY A 60 7.24 -2.92 10.66
CA GLY A 60 6.13 -2.21 11.28
C GLY A 60 4.83 -2.30 10.48
N HIS A 61 4.66 -3.31 9.64
CA HIS A 61 3.39 -3.51 8.92
C HIS A 61 2.37 -4.13 9.87
N TYR A 62 1.19 -3.53 9.91
CA TYR A 62 0.02 -4.13 10.55
C TYR A 62 -0.71 -5.09 9.60
N ARG A 63 -0.61 -4.88 8.28
CA ARG A 63 -1.36 -5.66 7.29
C ARG A 63 -0.70 -5.69 5.90
N ARG A 64 -1.16 -6.62 5.06
CA ARG A 64 -1.05 -6.54 3.59
C ARG A 64 -2.45 -6.62 3.02
N TYR A 65 -2.87 -5.60 2.30
CA TYR A 65 -4.26 -5.45 1.88
C TYR A 65 -4.66 -6.52 0.84
N SER A 66 -5.91 -6.99 0.89
CA SER A 66 -6.56 -7.44 -0.35
C SER A 66 -7.06 -6.21 -1.12
N LEU A 67 -7.21 -6.34 -2.44
CA LEU A 67 -7.78 -5.26 -3.25
C LEU A 67 -9.21 -4.92 -2.80
N GLU A 68 -9.99 -5.95 -2.49
CA GLU A 68 -11.38 -5.83 -2.01
C GLU A 68 -11.45 -5.09 -0.68
N GLU A 69 -10.61 -5.45 0.30
CA GLU A 69 -10.56 -4.81 1.62
C GLU A 69 -10.23 -3.32 1.49
N LYS A 70 -9.20 -2.99 0.71
CA LYS A 70 -8.78 -1.59 0.53
C LYS A 70 -9.87 -0.77 -0.17
N VAL A 71 -10.48 -1.32 -1.21
CA VAL A 71 -11.60 -0.69 -1.93
C VAL A 71 -12.79 -0.45 -1.00
N ASP A 72 -13.16 -1.42 -0.19
CA ASP A 72 -14.27 -1.30 0.77
C ASP A 72 -14.00 -0.20 1.81
N LYS A 73 -12.79 -0.18 2.39
CA LYS A 73 -12.36 0.87 3.34
C LYS A 73 -12.44 2.28 2.74
N LEU A 74 -11.98 2.46 1.50
CA LEU A 74 -12.06 3.73 0.77
C LEU A 74 -13.51 4.14 0.50
N LYS A 75 -14.35 3.22 0.02
CA LYS A 75 -15.78 3.49 -0.26
C LYS A 75 -16.55 3.85 1.00
N LYS A 76 -16.26 3.23 2.15
CA LYS A 76 -16.88 3.55 3.44
C LYS A 76 -16.69 5.00 3.88
N VAL A 77 -15.62 5.65 3.43
CA VAL A 77 -15.35 7.08 3.72
C VAL A 77 -16.03 8.01 2.72
N GLY A 78 -16.37 7.50 1.52
CA GLY A 78 -17.04 8.27 0.47
C GLY A 78 -16.20 8.45 -0.80
N PHE A 79 -15.07 7.75 -0.95
CA PHE A 79 -14.32 7.77 -2.20
C PHE A 79 -15.03 7.00 -3.31
N ASP A 80 -15.11 7.61 -4.49
CA ASP A 80 -15.41 6.93 -5.73
C ASP A 80 -14.13 6.28 -6.28
N ILE A 81 -14.19 4.97 -6.55
CA ILE A 81 -13.04 4.23 -7.05
C ILE A 81 -12.93 4.40 -8.55
N VAL A 82 -11.94 5.18 -9.00
CA VAL A 82 -11.62 5.38 -10.42
C VAL A 82 -10.89 4.16 -10.97
N GLU A 83 -9.91 3.63 -10.23
CA GLU A 83 -9.14 2.45 -10.63
C GLU A 83 -8.63 1.70 -9.40
N ALA A 84 -8.61 0.37 -9.48
CA ALA A 84 -8.02 -0.51 -8.47
C ALA A 84 -7.49 -1.76 -9.16
N ARG A 85 -6.19 -2.04 -9.03
CA ARG A 85 -5.54 -3.23 -9.61
C ARG A 85 -4.41 -3.73 -8.73
N TYR A 86 -4.12 -5.02 -8.83
CA TYR A 86 -2.84 -5.54 -8.37
C TYR A 86 -1.74 -5.12 -9.34
N PHE A 87 -0.54 -4.91 -8.81
CA PHE A 87 0.65 -4.61 -9.59
C PHE A 87 1.71 -5.68 -9.29
N ASP A 88 2.48 -6.04 -10.31
CA ASP A 88 3.59 -7.01 -10.22
C ASP A 88 3.18 -8.39 -9.63
N ILE A 89 2.16 -9.02 -10.22
CA ILE A 89 1.72 -10.37 -9.82
C ILE A 89 2.83 -11.39 -10.10
N PHE A 90 3.58 -11.24 -11.20
CA PHE A 90 4.66 -12.16 -11.57
C PHE A 90 5.87 -12.07 -10.63
N GLY A 91 6.31 -10.86 -10.27
CA GLY A 91 7.32 -10.67 -9.23
C GLY A 91 6.85 -11.19 -7.89
N SER A 92 5.57 -10.97 -7.54
CA SER A 92 4.96 -11.52 -6.32
C SER A 92 4.98 -13.05 -6.26
N LEU A 93 4.72 -13.73 -7.38
CA LEU A 93 4.76 -15.20 -7.48
C LEU A 93 6.19 -15.75 -7.37
N LEU A 94 7.17 -15.11 -8.01
CA LEU A 94 8.58 -15.46 -7.87
C LEU A 94 9.09 -15.25 -6.43
N TRP A 95 8.67 -14.16 -5.80
CA TRP A 95 8.99 -13.85 -4.40
C TRP A 95 8.34 -14.87 -3.44
N TRP A 96 7.08 -15.24 -3.67
CA TRP A 96 6.42 -16.31 -2.93
C TRP A 96 7.19 -17.63 -2.98
N GLY A 97 7.57 -18.06 -4.19
CA GLY A 97 8.36 -19.28 -4.37
C GLY A 97 9.66 -19.21 -3.58
N LYS A 98 10.38 -18.09 -3.65
CA LYS A 98 11.65 -17.91 -2.95
C LYS A 98 11.51 -17.88 -1.43
N PHE A 99 10.57 -17.13 -0.87
CA PHE A 99 10.49 -16.93 0.59
C PHE A 99 9.68 -18.02 1.30
N LYS A 100 8.67 -18.62 0.66
CA LYS A 100 7.83 -19.65 1.28
C LYS A 100 8.37 -21.07 1.07
N LEU A 101 9.01 -21.39 -0.06
CA LEU A 101 9.58 -22.74 -0.29
C LEU A 101 11.01 -22.87 0.27
N LEU A 102 11.83 -21.82 0.24
CA LEU A 102 13.25 -21.92 0.61
C LEU A 102 13.60 -21.43 2.03
N LYS A 103 12.63 -20.90 2.82
CA LYS A 103 12.82 -20.38 4.19
C LYS A 103 14.11 -19.53 4.37
N SER A 104 14.45 -18.73 3.37
CA SER A 104 15.72 -17.99 3.34
C SER A 104 15.49 -16.52 3.68
N ASP A 105 16.11 -16.05 4.77
CA ASP A 105 16.02 -14.67 5.24
C ASP A 105 17.06 -13.73 4.61
N LYS A 106 17.84 -14.19 3.61
CA LYS A 106 18.95 -13.43 3.02
C LYS A 106 18.63 -13.01 1.59
N ILE A 107 18.53 -11.70 1.36
CA ILE A 107 18.68 -11.12 0.02
C ILE A 107 20.18 -10.92 -0.21
N SER A 108 20.77 -11.69 -1.11
CA SER A 108 22.15 -11.49 -1.59
C SER A 108 22.18 -10.23 -2.49
N GLN A 109 23.17 -9.36 -2.30
CA GLN A 109 23.31 -8.08 -3.03
C GLN A 109 23.31 -8.24 -4.56
N GLY A 110 23.72 -9.40 -5.09
CA GLY A 110 23.74 -9.65 -6.54
C GLY A 110 22.37 -9.86 -7.19
N GLN A 111 21.32 -10.14 -6.41
CA GLN A 111 19.98 -10.40 -6.95
C GLN A 111 19.14 -9.13 -7.09
N SER A 112 19.34 -8.13 -6.21
CA SER A 112 18.62 -6.85 -6.26
C SER A 112 18.81 -6.14 -7.62
N GLY A 113 20.04 -6.17 -8.15
CA GLY A 113 20.36 -5.51 -9.44
C GLY A 113 19.79 -6.19 -10.69
N PHE A 114 19.35 -7.45 -10.61
CA PHE A 114 18.65 -8.13 -11.71
C PHE A 114 17.14 -7.82 -11.68
N TYR A 115 16.54 -7.78 -10.48
CA TYR A 115 15.15 -7.36 -10.30
C TYR A 115 14.90 -5.92 -10.75
N ASP A 116 15.82 -5.00 -10.45
CA ASP A 116 15.72 -3.59 -10.85
C ASP A 116 15.85 -3.35 -12.36
N LYS A 117 16.46 -4.29 -13.11
CA LYS A 117 16.75 -4.12 -14.55
C LYS A 117 15.81 -4.86 -15.49
N GLU A 118 15.30 -6.03 -15.10
CA GLU A 118 14.63 -6.96 -16.02
C GLU A 118 13.16 -7.21 -15.69
N LEU A 119 12.70 -6.89 -14.46
CA LEU A 119 11.34 -7.22 -13.99
C LEU A 119 10.38 -6.02 -13.89
N PHE A 120 10.87 -4.79 -13.99
CA PHE A 120 10.05 -3.56 -14.03
C PHE A 120 9.93 -3.02 -15.47
N LEU A 121 9.43 -3.85 -16.39
CA LEU A 121 8.89 -3.43 -17.69
C LEU A 121 7.40 -3.78 -17.78
#